data_AF-M5G3Z7-F1
#
_entry.id   AF-M5G3Z7-F1
#
_cell.length_a   1.000
_cell.length_b   1.000
_cell.length_c   1.000
_cell.angle_alpha   90.00
_cell.angle_beta   90.00
_cell.angle_gamma   90.00
#
_symmetry.space_group_name_H-M   'P 1'
#
loop_
_entity.id
_entity.type
_entity.pdbx_description
1 polymer ?
#
loop_
_entity_poly.entity_id
_entity_poly.type
_entity_poly.pdbx_seq_one_letter_code
_entity_poly.pdbx_strand_id
1 'polypeptide(L)' 'PYEQLGITPESTLEQIRRAYKVTSLKVHPDKNPSPEAATLFHALTQAYNLLLDPTQRSAL' A
#
# COMPACT_ATOMS: atom_id res chain seq x y z
N PRO A 1 -0.10 5.57 -6.05
CA PRO A 1 -0.30 4.20 -5.50
C PRO A 1 0.96 3.32 -5.47
N TYR A 2 1.70 3.19 -6.57
CA TYR A 2 2.91 2.35 -6.67
C TYR A 2 4.04 2.81 -5.74
N GLU A 3 4.36 4.12 -5.75
CA GLU A 3 5.39 4.69 -4.87
C GLU A 3 5.04 4.57 -3.37
N GLN A 4 3.75 4.61 -3.02
CA GLN A 4 3.32 4.48 -1.62
C GLN A 4 3.56 3.07 -1.05
N LEU A 5 3.45 2.05 -1.91
CA LEU A 5 3.81 0.68 -1.55
C LEU A 5 5.31 0.39 -1.77
N GLY A 6 6.05 1.31 -2.39
CA GLY A 6 7.47 1.11 -2.74
C GLY A 6 7.67 0.03 -3.81
N ILE A 7 6.75 -0.05 -4.76
CA ILE A 7 6.72 -1.07 -5.82
C ILE A 7 6.67 -0.42 -7.20
N THR A 8 6.96 -1.21 -8.21
CA THR A 8 6.88 -0.80 -9.62
C THR A 8 5.52 -1.17 -10.23
N PRO A 9 5.09 -0.50 -11.30
CA PRO A 9 3.90 -0.91 -12.07
C PRO A 9 4.01 -2.32 -12.68
N GLU A 10 5.22 -2.83 -12.85
CA GLU A 10 5.50 -4.22 -13.27
C GLU A 10 5.34 -5.24 -12.14
N SER A 11 5.12 -4.78 -10.90
CA SER A 11 5.06 -5.67 -9.75
C SER A 11 3.85 -6.61 -9.80
N THR A 12 4.06 -7.88 -9.50
CA THR A 12 3.01 -8.90 -9.47
C THR A 12 2.09 -8.70 -8.26
N LEU A 13 0.88 -9.30 -8.30
CA LEU A 13 -0.05 -9.26 -7.16
C LEU A 13 0.59 -9.79 -5.86
N GLU A 14 1.48 -10.78 -5.95
CA GLU A 14 2.22 -11.30 -4.81
C GLU A 14 3.21 -10.27 -4.24
N GLN A 15 3.93 -9.55 -5.10
CA GLN A 15 4.82 -8.47 -4.69
C GLN A 15 4.05 -7.31 -4.06
N ILE A 16 2.89 -6.94 -4.62
CA ILE A 16 1.97 -5.93 -4.06
C ILE A 16 1.54 -6.34 -2.64
N ARG A 17 1.08 -7.58 -2.46
CA ARG A 17 0.68 -8.12 -1.14
C ARG A 17 1.82 -8.11 -0.13
N ARG A 18 3.01 -8.54 -0.57
CA ARG A 18 4.20 -8.58 0.29
C ARG A 18 4.65 -7.18 0.69
N ALA A 19 4.70 -6.25 -0.26
CA ALA A 19 5.06 -4.86 -0.02
C ALA A 19 4.05 -4.18 0.91
N TYR A 20 2.75 -4.36 0.66
CA TYR A 20 1.70 -3.87 1.54
C TYR A 20 1.90 -4.37 2.98
N LYS A 21 2.12 -5.68 3.18
CA LYS A 21 2.33 -6.25 4.52
C LYS A 21 3.55 -5.65 5.21
N VAL A 22 4.67 -5.49 4.50
CA VAL A 22 5.91 -4.93 5.08
C VAL A 22 5.73 -3.45 5.43
N THR A 23 5.16 -2.67 4.52
CA THR A 23 4.97 -1.22 4.72
C THR A 23 3.90 -0.94 5.77
N SER A 24 2.81 -1.71 5.77
CA SER A 24 1.74 -1.64 6.77
C SER A 24 2.28 -1.83 8.19
N LEU A 25 3.18 -2.78 8.40
CA LEU A 25 3.84 -2.98 9.70
C LEU A 25 4.76 -1.81 10.11
N LYS A 26 5.34 -1.09 9.15
CA LYS A 26 6.20 0.09 9.41
C LYS A 26 5.39 1.35 9.74
N VAL A 27 4.24 1.53 9.08
CA VAL A 27 3.37 2.70 9.26
C VAL A 27 2.17 2.41 10.17
N HIS A 28 2.14 1.26 10.83
CA HIS A 28 0.98 0.85 11.64
C HIS A 28 0.77 1.83 12.80
N PRO A 29 -0.43 2.43 12.96
CA PRO A 29 -0.69 3.44 13.99
C PRO A 29 -0.51 2.89 15.42
N ASP A 30 -0.70 1.58 15.62
CA ASP A 30 -0.44 0.91 16.91
C ASP A 30 1.05 0.90 17.30
N LYS A 31 1.96 0.77 16.32
CA LYS A 31 3.42 0.72 16.56
C LYS A 31 4.08 2.08 16.37
N ASN A 32 3.42 2.98 15.65
CA ASN A 32 3.94 4.29 15.32
C ASN A 32 2.97 5.37 15.84
N PRO A 33 3.27 6.04 16.97
CA PRO A 33 2.41 7.05 17.58
C PRO A 33 2.38 8.37 16.80
N SER A 34 3.00 8.41 15.61
CA SER A 34 2.96 9.60 14.76
C SER A 34 1.52 9.90 14.31
N PRO A 35 1.05 11.16 14.39
CA PRO A 35 -0.26 11.55 13.88
C PRO A 35 -0.43 11.28 12.38
N GLU A 36 0.68 11.18 11.65
CA GLU A 36 0.68 10.85 10.22
C GLU A 36 0.57 9.35 9.94
N ALA A 37 0.79 8.48 10.93
CA ALA A 37 0.75 7.03 10.75
C ALA A 37 -0.63 6.54 10.28
N ALA A 38 -1.70 7.08 10.86
CA ALA A 38 -3.07 6.77 10.43
C ALA A 38 -3.33 7.19 8.97
N THR A 39 -2.88 8.39 8.59
CA THR A 39 -3.02 8.92 7.21
C THR A 39 -2.22 8.08 6.21
N LEU A 40 -0.96 7.76 6.54
CA LEU A 40 -0.10 6.92 5.72
C LEU A 40 -0.66 5.50 5.57
N PHE A 41 -1.17 4.92 6.66
CA PHE A 41 -1.82 3.61 6.64
C PHE A 41 -3.10 3.60 5.79
N HIS A 42 -3.93 4.64 5.90
CA HIS A 42 -5.12 4.79 5.05
C HIS A 42 -4.76 4.90 3.57
N ALA A 43 -3.78 5.74 3.23
CA ALA A 43 -3.34 5.90 1.85
C ALA A 43 -2.73 4.60 1.29
N LEU A 44 -1.93 3.89 2.10
CA LEU A 44 -1.40 2.57 1.76
C LEU A 44 -2.52 1.56 1.47
N THR A 45 -3.58 1.56 2.29
CA THR A 45 -4.72 0.66 2.15
C THR A 45 -5.54 0.98 0.90
N GLN A 46 -5.74 2.26 0.58
CA GLN A 46 -6.40 2.67 -0.66
C GLN A 46 -5.60 2.26 -1.89
N ALA A 47 -4.30 2.55 -1.90
CA ALA A 47 -3.41 2.14 -2.98
C ALA A 47 -3.39 0.62 -3.17
N TYR A 48 -3.34 -0.15 -2.07
CA TYR A 48 -3.41 -1.60 -2.13
C TYR A 48 -4.72 -2.12 -2.73
N ASN A 49 -5.87 -1.59 -2.31
CA ASN A 49 -7.18 -1.99 -2.87
C ASN A 49 -7.27 -1.70 -4.37
N LEU A 50 -6.80 -0.53 -4.82
CA LEU A 50 -6.76 -0.18 -6.24
C LEU A 50 -5.87 -1.12 -7.05
N LEU A 51 -4.74 -1.54 -6.49
CA LEU A 51 -3.79 -2.43 -7.17
C LEU A 51 -4.19 -3.90 -7.12
N LEU A 52 -5.04 -4.28 -6.17
CA LEU A 52 -5.57 -5.64 -6.03
C LEU A 52 -6.61 -5.93 -7.09
N ASP A 53 -7.40 -4.93 -7.45
CA ASP A 53 -8.42 -5.05 -8.48
C ASP A 53 -7.79 -4.82 -9.87
N PRO A 54 -7.75 -5.83 -10.76
CA PRO A 54 -7.12 -5.70 -12.06
C PRO A 54 -7.79 -4.67 -12.97
N THR A 55 -9.09 -4.41 -12.76
CA THR A 55 -9.86 -3.40 -13.51
C THR A 55 -9.48 -2.00 -13.06
N GLN A 56 -9.44 -1.77 -11.75
CA GLN A 56 -8.98 -0.50 -11.16
C GLN A 56 -7.51 -0.25 -11.49
N ARG A 57 -6.67 -1.28 -11.41
CA ARG A 57 -5.25 -1.22 -11.75
C ARG A 57 -5.01 -0.87 -13.22
N SER A 58 -5.84 -1.37 -14.12
CA SER A 58 -5.73 -1.03 -15.55
C SER A 58 -6.24 0.38 -15.88
N ALA A 59 -6.99 1.00 -14.96
CA ALA A 59 -7.49 2.36 -15.09
C ALA A 59 -6.56 3.42 -14.43
N LEU A 60 -5.45 2.99 -13.84
CA LEU A 60 -4.41 3.81 -13.19
C LEU A 60 -3.23 4.06 -14.14
#